data_AF-A0A0G2K7Q5-F1
#
_entry.id   AF-A0A0G2K7Q5-F1
#
_cell.length_a   1.000
_cell.length_b   1.000
_cell.length_c   1.000
_cell.angle_alpha   90.00
_cell.angle_beta   90.00
_cell.angle_gamma   90.00
#
_symmetry.space_group_name_H-M   'P 1'
#
loop_
_entity.id
_entity.type
_entity.pdbx_description
1 polymer ?
#
loop_
_entity_poly.entity_id
_entity_poly.type
_entity_poly.pdbx_seq_one_letter_code
_entity_poly.pdbx_strand_id
1 'polypeptide(L)'
;MNNLNHHKIILKGLLVPFSQVGFQPSQLAAHSRLLETGHADSLLNMGAFLDKPKTEKHNAHGAGNGLRYGLSSMQGWRVEMEDAHTAVVGIPHGLEDWSFFAVYDGHAGSRVANYCSTHLLEHITTNEDFRAADKSGFALEPSVENVKTGIRTGFLKIDEYMRNFSDLRNGMDRSGSTAVGVMISPTHIYFINCGDSRAVLCRNGQVCFSTQDHKPCSVMIQRVNGSLAVSRALGDYDYKCVDGKGPTEQLVSPEPEVYEILRAEEDEFVVLACDGIWDVMSNEELCEFVNSRLEVSDDLENVCNWVVDTCLHKGSRDNMSIVLVCLQILELDKHLESRVKVRQKSGEEGMPDLAHVMRILSAENIPNLPPGGGLAGKRNVIEAVYSRLNPNKDNDGASEEAEESGSQGKLVEALRQMRVNHRGNYRQLLEEMLTSYRLAKVEGEESPAGPAAATASSNSDAGNPVAVQERHTESGPAELDSPK
;
A
#
# COMPACT_ATOMS: atom_id res chain seq x y z
N MET A 1 50.56 -19.73 -27.61
CA MET A 1 50.81 -20.39 -26.31
C MET A 1 50.86 -19.27 -25.29
N ASN A 2 49.71 -18.95 -24.70
CA ASN A 2 49.47 -17.69 -24.00
C ASN A 2 49.62 -17.84 -22.48
N ASN A 3 50.20 -16.77 -21.92
CA ASN A 3 50.39 -16.47 -20.50
C ASN A 3 49.13 -16.66 -19.65
N LEU A 4 49.25 -17.42 -18.55
CA LEU A 4 48.35 -17.30 -17.40
C LEU A 4 49.00 -16.41 -16.34
N ASN A 5 48.41 -15.23 -16.13
CA ASN A 5 48.70 -14.39 -14.97
C ASN A 5 48.06 -14.99 -13.72
N HIS A 6 48.88 -15.18 -12.69
CA HIS A 6 48.44 -15.52 -11.34
C HIS A 6 47.81 -14.30 -10.65
N HIS A 7 46.52 -14.38 -10.31
CA HIS A 7 45.93 -13.52 -9.28
C HIS A 7 45.73 -14.32 -7.99
N LYS A 8 46.56 -14.02 -6.99
CA LYS A 8 46.40 -14.42 -5.59
C LYS A 8 45.34 -13.52 -4.95
N ILE A 9 44.23 -14.09 -4.52
CA ILE A 9 43.32 -13.43 -3.57
C ILE A 9 43.78 -13.86 -2.17
N ILE A 10 44.21 -12.86 -1.38
CA ILE A 10 44.57 -13.02 0.03
C ILE A 10 43.28 -12.97 0.83
N LEU A 11 42.80 -14.13 1.29
CA LEU A 11 41.79 -14.24 2.35
C LEU A 11 42.51 -14.61 3.65
N LYS A 12 42.28 -13.79 4.68
CA LYS A 12 42.80 -13.99 6.03
C LYS A 12 42.30 -15.32 6.61
N GLY A 13 43.23 -16.22 6.89
CA GLY A 13 43.23 -17.15 8.02
C GLY A 13 42.02 -18.08 8.22
N LEU A 14 42.02 -19.23 7.54
CA LEU A 14 41.95 -20.58 8.15
C LEU A 14 42.12 -21.62 7.03
N LEU A 15 43.21 -22.38 7.05
CA LEU A 15 43.43 -23.53 6.16
C LEU A 15 42.85 -24.77 6.84
N VAL A 16 41.80 -25.36 6.26
CA VAL A 16 41.39 -26.74 6.56
C VAL A 16 41.55 -27.56 5.28
N PRO A 17 42.35 -28.64 5.28
CA PRO A 17 42.59 -29.45 4.08
C PRO A 17 41.37 -30.28 3.69
N PHE A 18 41.10 -30.28 2.39
CA PHE A 18 40.05 -31.02 1.70
C PHE A 18 40.42 -32.52 1.65
N SER A 19 40.22 -33.27 2.74
CA SER A 19 40.38 -34.73 2.71
C SER A 19 39.49 -35.50 3.69
N GLN A 20 38.45 -34.89 4.27
CA GLN A 20 37.50 -35.59 5.15
C GLN A 20 36.06 -35.10 4.98
N VAL A 21 35.48 -35.24 3.78
CA VAL A 21 34.02 -35.29 3.63
C VAL A 21 33.70 -36.29 2.53
N GLY A 22 33.19 -37.46 2.91
CA GLY A 22 32.78 -38.50 1.96
C GLY A 22 31.45 -38.10 1.32
N PHE A 23 31.50 -37.75 0.03
CA PHE A 23 30.29 -37.54 -0.77
C PHE A 23 29.94 -38.80 -1.56
N GLN A 24 28.65 -39.15 -1.58
CA GLN A 24 28.11 -40.18 -2.47
C GLN A 24 27.96 -39.64 -3.91
N PRO A 25 28.20 -40.47 -4.95
CA PRO A 25 28.22 -40.05 -6.35
C PRO A 25 26.88 -39.52 -6.93
N SER A 26 25.75 -39.64 -6.22
CA SER A 26 24.44 -39.17 -6.68
C SER A 26 24.23 -37.65 -6.52
N GLN A 27 25.01 -36.97 -5.68
CA GLN A 27 24.88 -35.51 -5.45
C GLN A 27 25.75 -34.66 -6.41
N LEU A 28 26.70 -35.27 -7.12
CA LEU A 28 27.55 -34.60 -8.10
C LEU A 28 26.86 -34.40 -9.47
N ALA A 29 25.81 -35.16 -9.77
CA ALA A 29 25.10 -35.09 -11.04
C ALA A 29 24.18 -33.85 -11.16
N ALA A 30 23.76 -33.26 -10.04
CA ALA A 30 22.96 -32.04 -10.02
C ALA A 30 23.81 -30.77 -10.23
N HIS A 31 25.09 -30.80 -9.85
CA HIS A 31 26.01 -29.67 -10.01
C HIS A 31 26.55 -29.51 -11.44
N SER A 32 26.65 -30.61 -12.20
CA SER A 32 27.25 -30.58 -13.54
C SER A 32 26.32 -30.03 -14.64
N ARG A 33 25.01 -29.86 -14.39
CA ARG A 33 24.07 -29.31 -15.39
C ARG A 33 23.86 -27.80 -15.30
N LEU A 34 24.34 -27.15 -14.24
CA LEU A 34 24.19 -25.71 -14.02
C LEU A 34 25.32 -24.86 -14.62
N LEU A 35 26.36 -25.48 -15.18
CA LEU A 35 27.55 -24.78 -15.68
C LEU A 35 27.71 -24.77 -17.22
N GLU A 36 26.76 -25.31 -17.99
CA GLU A 36 26.90 -25.44 -19.46
C GLU A 36 25.94 -24.60 -20.31
N THR A 37 25.15 -23.70 -19.74
CA THR A 37 24.38 -22.73 -20.54
C THR A 37 24.95 -21.33 -20.35
N GLY A 38 25.65 -20.86 -21.41
CA GLY A 38 26.36 -19.59 -21.40
C GLY A 38 25.48 -18.40 -21.05
N HIS A 39 25.82 -17.73 -19.95
CA HIS A 39 25.45 -16.35 -19.61
C HIS A 39 26.59 -15.78 -18.74
N ALA A 40 27.73 -15.45 -19.35
CA ALA A 40 28.80 -14.73 -18.67
C ALA A 40 28.43 -13.25 -18.39
N ASP A 41 27.42 -12.71 -19.09
CA ASP A 41 26.97 -11.33 -18.93
C ASP A 41 25.96 -11.13 -17.79
N SER A 42 25.31 -12.19 -17.27
CA SER A 42 24.36 -12.06 -16.14
C SER A 42 25.01 -12.19 -14.76
N LEU A 43 26.30 -12.53 -14.69
CA LEU A 43 27.05 -12.66 -13.44
C LEU A 43 27.65 -11.34 -12.94
N LEU A 44 27.60 -10.28 -13.76
CA LEU A 44 28.06 -8.93 -13.40
C LEU A 44 27.02 -8.08 -12.64
N ASN A 45 25.76 -8.55 -12.53
CA ASN A 45 24.68 -7.78 -11.90
C ASN A 45 24.27 -8.28 -10.50
N MET A 46 24.96 -9.29 -9.95
CA MET A 46 24.69 -9.78 -8.59
C MET A 46 25.35 -8.86 -7.56
N GLY A 47 24.56 -7.88 -7.08
CA GLY A 47 24.94 -6.94 -6.02
C GLY A 47 24.94 -5.46 -6.44
N ALA A 48 24.22 -5.09 -7.49
CA ALA A 48 24.23 -3.73 -7.99
C ALA A 48 23.52 -2.78 -7.01
N PHE A 49 24.30 -1.92 -6.37
CA PHE A 49 23.79 -0.69 -5.78
C PHE A 49 23.84 0.41 -6.83
N LEU A 50 22.90 1.33 -6.78
CA LEU A 50 22.93 2.55 -7.58
C LEU A 50 24.08 3.48 -7.12
N ASP A 51 24.50 4.39 -7.98
CA ASP A 51 25.48 5.44 -7.62
C ASP A 51 24.93 6.40 -6.55
N LYS A 52 23.61 6.60 -6.53
CA LYS A 52 22.87 7.37 -5.55
C LYS A 52 21.54 6.68 -5.26
N PRO A 53 21.02 6.76 -4.02
CA PRO A 53 19.74 6.16 -3.70
C PRO A 53 18.62 6.91 -4.43
N LYS A 54 17.62 6.17 -4.92
CA LYS A 54 16.35 6.77 -5.35
C LYS A 54 15.50 7.04 -4.12
N THR A 55 15.37 8.31 -3.77
CA THR A 55 14.68 8.76 -2.55
C THR A 55 13.22 9.17 -2.76
N GLU A 56 12.67 8.93 -3.96
CA GLU A 56 11.26 9.13 -4.26
C GLU A 56 10.40 8.27 -3.33
N LYS A 57 9.29 8.84 -2.84
CA LYS A 57 8.36 8.19 -1.93
C LYS A 57 7.05 7.90 -2.65
N HIS A 58 6.58 6.66 -2.52
CA HIS A 58 5.22 6.30 -2.92
C HIS A 58 4.37 6.19 -1.66
N ASN A 59 3.46 7.16 -1.48
CA ASN A 59 2.65 7.27 -0.29
C ASN A 59 1.18 6.95 -0.59
N ALA A 60 0.49 6.47 0.44
CA ALA A 60 -0.95 6.41 0.49
C ALA A 60 -1.44 6.56 1.94
N HIS A 61 -2.67 7.00 2.11
CA HIS A 61 -3.32 7.08 3.40
C HIS A 61 -4.82 6.81 3.28
N GLY A 62 -5.44 6.58 4.43
CA GLY A 62 -6.89 6.46 4.51
C GLY A 62 -7.38 6.37 5.94
N ALA A 63 -8.70 6.36 6.08
CA ALA A 63 -9.37 6.25 7.37
C ALA A 63 -10.72 5.52 7.21
N GLY A 64 -11.15 4.86 8.29
CA GLY A 64 -12.41 4.13 8.36
C GLY A 64 -12.34 3.05 9.45
N ASN A 65 -13.49 2.50 9.87
CA ASN A 65 -13.58 1.48 10.93
C ASN A 65 -12.90 1.89 12.26
N GLY A 66 -12.84 3.21 12.53
CA GLY A 66 -12.13 3.78 13.68
C GLY A 66 -10.61 3.79 13.56
N LEU A 67 -10.07 3.47 12.37
CA LEU A 67 -8.65 3.40 12.07
C LEU A 67 -8.23 4.56 11.17
N ARG A 68 -6.95 4.93 11.27
CA ARG A 68 -6.25 5.77 10.29
C ARG A 68 -4.98 5.05 9.88
N TYR A 69 -4.59 5.15 8.62
CA TYR A 69 -3.30 4.63 8.19
C TYR A 69 -2.57 5.61 7.28
N GLY A 70 -1.24 5.51 7.30
CA GLY A 70 -0.35 6.05 6.30
C GLY A 70 0.66 4.97 5.91
N LEU A 71 1.18 5.04 4.69
CA LEU A 71 2.25 4.17 4.24
C LEU A 71 3.22 4.94 3.36
N SER A 72 4.44 4.42 3.29
CA SER A 72 5.50 4.92 2.42
C SER A 72 6.33 3.76 1.91
N SER A 73 6.62 3.75 0.62
CA SER A 73 7.64 2.88 0.04
C SER A 73 8.68 3.66 -0.76
N MET A 74 9.93 3.19 -0.72
CA MET A 74 11.09 3.81 -1.35
C MET A 74 12.08 2.76 -1.85
N GLN A 75 12.55 2.94 -3.08
CA GLN A 75 13.50 2.01 -3.70
C GLN A 75 14.89 2.03 -3.03
N GLY A 76 15.37 3.20 -2.58
CA GLY A 76 16.64 3.30 -1.90
C GLY A 76 17.83 3.00 -2.82
N TRP A 77 18.77 2.18 -2.35
CA TRP A 77 20.03 1.91 -3.06
C TRP A 77 19.95 0.77 -4.07
N ARG A 78 18.91 -0.08 -4.04
CA ARG A 78 18.74 -1.19 -4.98
C ARG A 78 18.47 -0.68 -6.40
N VAL A 79 18.86 -1.45 -7.42
CA VAL A 79 18.55 -1.10 -8.83
C VAL A 79 17.06 -1.22 -9.13
N GLU A 80 16.40 -2.21 -8.53
CA GLU A 80 14.99 -2.50 -8.71
C GLU A 80 14.20 -2.22 -7.42
N MET A 81 12.89 -2.02 -7.57
CA MET A 81 11.92 -1.96 -6.47
C MET A 81 11.06 -3.22 -6.51
N GLU A 82 11.30 -4.13 -5.57
CA GLU A 82 10.64 -5.44 -5.53
C GLU A 82 9.54 -5.53 -4.47
N ASP A 83 9.45 -4.54 -3.56
CA ASP A 83 8.40 -4.44 -2.55
C ASP A 83 7.02 -4.11 -3.11
N ALA A 84 5.99 -4.63 -2.44
CA ALA A 84 4.58 -4.25 -2.64
C ALA A 84 3.84 -4.13 -1.29
N HIS A 85 2.60 -3.63 -1.31
CA HIS A 85 1.77 -3.53 -0.11
C HIS A 85 0.26 -3.63 -0.43
N THR A 86 -0.54 -3.98 0.58
CA THR A 86 -2.01 -3.91 0.55
C THR A 86 -2.49 -3.03 1.70
N ALA A 87 -3.42 -2.12 1.45
CA ALA A 87 -4.08 -1.34 2.48
C ALA A 87 -5.57 -1.20 2.16
N VAL A 88 -6.41 -1.90 2.92
CA VAL A 88 -7.86 -1.97 2.71
C VAL A 88 -8.56 -1.72 4.04
N VAL A 89 -9.42 -0.71 4.05
CA VAL A 89 -10.36 -0.45 5.15
C VAL A 89 -11.76 -0.72 4.63
N GLY A 90 -12.46 -1.66 5.27
CA GLY A 90 -13.72 -2.20 4.79
C GLY A 90 -13.53 -3.27 3.73
N ILE A 91 -13.39 -4.52 4.18
CA ILE A 91 -13.27 -5.67 3.29
C ILE A 91 -14.65 -5.96 2.68
N PRO A 92 -14.77 -6.19 1.35
CA PRO A 92 -16.07 -6.48 0.73
C PRO A 92 -16.72 -7.78 1.21
N HIS A 93 -18.00 -7.96 0.84
CA HIS A 93 -18.75 -9.22 0.97
C HIS A 93 -19.08 -9.64 2.41
N GLY A 94 -19.54 -8.71 3.24
CA GLY A 94 -19.97 -8.99 4.61
C GLY A 94 -18.87 -8.83 5.67
N LEU A 95 -17.72 -8.25 5.29
CA LEU A 95 -16.60 -7.95 6.19
C LEU A 95 -16.31 -6.44 6.21
N GLU A 96 -17.33 -5.61 6.00
CA GLU A 96 -17.18 -4.16 5.85
C GLU A 96 -16.63 -3.48 7.11
N ASP A 97 -16.81 -4.11 8.29
CA ASP A 97 -16.23 -3.66 9.55
C ASP A 97 -14.80 -4.17 9.79
N TRP A 98 -14.25 -4.95 8.86
CA TRP A 98 -12.90 -5.48 8.91
C TRP A 98 -11.94 -4.67 8.04
N SER A 99 -10.65 -4.71 8.38
CA SER A 99 -9.58 -4.07 7.61
C SER A 99 -8.41 -5.03 7.40
N PHE A 100 -7.65 -4.84 6.33
CA PHE A 100 -6.48 -5.65 6.02
C PHE A 100 -5.32 -4.78 5.54
N PHE A 101 -4.16 -4.96 6.15
CA PHE A 101 -2.92 -4.29 5.79
C PHE A 101 -1.80 -5.32 5.65
N ALA A 102 -0.95 -5.17 4.64
CA ALA A 102 0.18 -6.07 4.43
C ALA A 102 1.33 -5.39 3.70
N VAL A 103 2.55 -5.86 3.99
CA VAL A 103 3.80 -5.56 3.28
C VAL A 103 4.36 -6.86 2.71
N TYR A 104 4.86 -6.77 1.48
CA TYR A 104 5.41 -7.88 0.71
C TYR A 104 6.80 -7.48 0.27
N ASP A 105 7.82 -8.12 0.81
CA ASP A 105 9.22 -7.94 0.40
C ASP A 105 9.54 -8.99 -0.67
N GLY A 106 9.66 -8.53 -1.92
CA GLY A 106 9.93 -9.38 -3.07
C GLY A 106 11.43 -9.59 -3.25
N HIS A 107 11.81 -10.77 -3.73
CA HIS A 107 13.21 -11.05 -4.07
C HIS A 107 13.31 -11.82 -5.39
N ALA A 108 14.38 -11.56 -6.14
CA ALA A 108 14.65 -12.17 -7.44
C ALA A 108 13.53 -11.92 -8.48
N GLY A 109 12.95 -10.72 -8.43
CA GLY A 109 11.84 -10.24 -9.22
C GLY A 109 10.66 -9.78 -8.34
N SER A 110 9.84 -8.88 -8.86
CA SER A 110 8.68 -8.33 -8.14
C SER A 110 7.37 -9.07 -8.42
N ARG A 111 7.38 -10.13 -9.23
CA ARG A 111 6.16 -10.75 -9.77
C ARG A 111 5.29 -11.37 -8.68
N VAL A 112 5.88 -12.14 -7.77
CA VAL A 112 5.15 -12.77 -6.66
C VAL A 112 4.61 -11.71 -5.70
N ALA A 113 5.43 -10.74 -5.27
CA ALA A 113 5.01 -9.65 -4.38
C ALA A 113 3.82 -8.85 -4.96
N ASN A 114 3.89 -8.49 -6.25
CA ASN A 114 2.82 -7.77 -6.95
C ASN A 114 1.52 -8.58 -7.06
N TYR A 115 1.61 -9.89 -7.28
CA TYR A 115 0.42 -10.73 -7.33
C TYR A 115 -0.21 -10.88 -5.93
N CYS A 116 0.61 -11.10 -4.91
CA CYS A 116 0.16 -11.19 -3.52
C CYS A 116 -0.53 -9.92 -3.05
N SER A 117 0.02 -8.74 -3.36
CA SER A 117 -0.54 -7.45 -2.92
C SER A 117 -1.94 -7.14 -3.47
N THR A 118 -2.35 -7.84 -4.51
CA THR A 118 -3.64 -7.65 -5.17
C THR A 118 -4.62 -8.81 -4.93
N HIS A 119 -4.14 -10.03 -4.69
CA HIS A 119 -4.97 -11.23 -4.65
C HIS A 119 -4.91 -12.03 -3.33
N LEU A 120 -3.94 -11.79 -2.44
CA LEU A 120 -3.82 -12.59 -1.21
C LEU A 120 -5.06 -12.47 -0.33
N LEU A 121 -5.57 -11.25 -0.15
CA LEU A 121 -6.77 -11.01 0.65
C LEU A 121 -7.97 -11.82 0.14
N GLU A 122 -8.18 -11.86 -1.17
CA GLU A 122 -9.27 -12.63 -1.78
C GLU A 122 -9.09 -14.14 -1.57
N HIS A 123 -7.86 -14.66 -1.72
CA HIS A 123 -7.58 -16.08 -1.46
C HIS A 123 -7.83 -16.46 0.01
N ILE A 124 -7.61 -15.53 0.94
CA ILE A 124 -7.89 -15.72 2.37
C ILE A 124 -9.40 -15.71 2.63
N THR A 125 -10.15 -14.71 2.13
CA THR A 125 -11.54 -14.51 2.57
C THR A 125 -12.57 -15.34 1.78
N THR A 126 -12.23 -15.79 0.57
CA THR A 126 -13.18 -16.52 -0.29
C THR A 126 -13.13 -18.03 -0.10
N ASN A 127 -12.12 -18.57 0.59
CA ASN A 127 -11.99 -20.00 0.80
C ASN A 127 -12.96 -20.54 1.87
N GLU A 128 -13.18 -21.84 1.80
CA GLU A 128 -14.11 -22.62 2.61
C GLU A 128 -13.77 -22.65 4.10
N ASP A 129 -12.50 -22.51 4.47
CA ASP A 129 -12.07 -22.54 5.87
C ASP A 129 -12.32 -21.20 6.57
N PHE A 130 -12.21 -20.10 5.82
CA PHE A 130 -12.53 -18.75 6.29
C PHE A 130 -14.04 -18.54 6.42
N ARG A 131 -14.80 -18.97 5.40
CA ARG A 131 -16.26 -18.77 5.35
C ARG A 131 -16.95 -19.73 6.32
N ALA A 132 -17.38 -19.22 7.48
CA ALA A 132 -18.22 -20.00 8.39
C ALA A 132 -19.55 -20.35 7.69
N ALA A 133 -19.77 -21.63 7.40
CA ALA A 133 -21.05 -22.13 6.91
C ALA A 133 -21.86 -22.73 8.08
N ASP A 134 -22.95 -22.08 8.50
CA ASP A 134 -23.98 -22.76 9.27
C ASP A 134 -24.88 -23.58 8.33
N LYS A 135 -25.38 -24.71 8.82
CA LYS A 135 -26.39 -25.55 8.17
C LYS A 135 -27.71 -24.81 7.89
N SER A 136 -27.88 -23.61 8.45
CA SER A 136 -29.07 -22.76 8.31
C SER A 136 -29.01 -21.74 7.15
N GLY A 137 -27.85 -21.56 6.49
CA GLY A 137 -27.70 -20.66 5.33
C GLY A 137 -27.58 -19.17 5.65
N PHE A 138 -27.50 -18.77 6.92
CA PHE A 138 -27.13 -17.40 7.31
C PHE A 138 -25.62 -17.26 7.43
N ALA A 139 -25.06 -16.15 6.91
CA ALA A 139 -23.66 -15.82 7.08
C ALA A 139 -23.38 -15.52 8.56
N LEU A 140 -22.56 -16.36 9.21
CA LEU A 140 -22.05 -16.11 10.55
C LEU A 140 -20.70 -15.39 10.44
N GLU A 141 -20.43 -14.49 11.37
CA GLU A 141 -19.09 -13.95 11.60
C GLU A 141 -18.09 -15.12 11.78
N PRO A 142 -16.92 -15.09 11.12
CA PRO A 142 -15.95 -16.17 11.20
C PRO A 142 -15.38 -16.28 12.62
N SER A 143 -15.31 -17.50 13.15
CA SER A 143 -14.64 -17.74 14.43
C SER A 143 -13.13 -17.50 14.32
N VAL A 144 -12.44 -17.33 15.45
CA VAL A 144 -10.96 -17.22 15.49
C VAL A 144 -10.29 -18.37 14.73
N GLU A 145 -10.79 -19.60 14.89
CA GLU A 145 -10.24 -20.77 14.20
C GLU A 145 -10.50 -20.74 12.69
N ASN A 146 -11.67 -20.25 12.26
CA ASN A 146 -11.96 -20.04 10.84
C ASN A 146 -11.02 -19.01 10.22
N VAL A 147 -10.77 -17.91 10.93
CA VAL A 147 -9.83 -16.88 10.44
C VAL A 147 -8.43 -17.46 10.32
N LYS A 148 -7.91 -18.13 11.35
CA LYS A 148 -6.56 -18.72 11.34
C LYS A 148 -6.40 -19.79 10.24
N THR A 149 -7.36 -20.71 10.14
CA THR A 149 -7.34 -21.77 9.12
C THR A 149 -7.54 -21.19 7.72
N GLY A 150 -8.45 -20.23 7.57
CA GLY A 150 -8.69 -19.52 6.32
C GLY A 150 -7.48 -18.74 5.82
N ILE A 151 -6.72 -18.09 6.71
CA ILE A 151 -5.44 -17.45 6.37
C ILE A 151 -4.45 -18.50 5.89
N ARG A 152 -4.24 -19.58 6.65
CA ARG A 152 -3.34 -20.67 6.27
C ARG A 152 -3.70 -21.23 4.89
N THR A 153 -4.96 -21.56 4.67
CA THR A 153 -5.47 -22.10 3.40
C THR A 153 -5.32 -21.09 2.27
N GLY A 154 -5.56 -19.80 2.51
CA GLY A 154 -5.35 -18.74 1.52
C GLY A 154 -3.90 -18.68 1.02
N PHE A 155 -2.93 -18.76 1.93
CA PHE A 155 -1.50 -18.81 1.59
C PHE A 155 -1.12 -20.05 0.79
N LEU A 156 -1.60 -21.24 1.19
CA LEU A 156 -1.31 -22.46 0.44
C LEU A 156 -1.94 -22.45 -0.96
N LYS A 157 -3.17 -21.94 -1.07
CA LYS A 157 -3.89 -21.86 -2.35
C LYS A 157 -3.27 -20.86 -3.31
N ILE A 158 -2.89 -19.66 -2.84
CA ILE A 158 -2.27 -18.65 -3.72
C ILE A 158 -0.88 -19.11 -4.17
N ASP A 159 -0.10 -19.78 -3.31
CA ASP A 159 1.22 -20.30 -3.67
C ASP A 159 1.13 -21.35 -4.79
N GLU A 160 0.19 -22.30 -4.66
CA GLU A 160 -0.06 -23.32 -5.67
C GLU A 160 -0.70 -22.72 -6.94
N TYR A 161 -1.53 -21.69 -6.81
CA TYR A 161 -2.09 -20.98 -7.96
C TYR A 161 -0.99 -20.32 -8.80
N MET A 162 -0.10 -19.55 -8.16
CA MET A 162 1.00 -18.85 -8.81
C MET A 162 2.04 -19.80 -9.42
N ARG A 163 2.20 -21.01 -8.87
CA ARG A 163 3.07 -22.06 -9.44
C ARG A 163 2.70 -22.42 -10.87
N ASN A 164 1.44 -22.20 -11.27
CA ASN A 164 0.96 -22.45 -12.63
C ASN A 164 1.27 -21.32 -13.62
N PHE A 165 1.81 -20.18 -13.18
CA PHE A 165 2.23 -19.12 -14.10
C PHE A 165 3.36 -19.61 -14.98
N SER A 166 3.26 -19.37 -16.30
CA SER A 166 4.13 -19.99 -17.29
C SER A 166 5.60 -19.61 -17.12
N ASP A 167 5.89 -18.40 -16.70
CA ASP A 167 7.23 -17.89 -16.46
C ASP A 167 7.83 -18.39 -15.15
N LEU A 168 7.04 -18.46 -14.06
CA LEU A 168 7.47 -19.08 -12.80
C LEU A 168 7.70 -20.58 -12.98
N ARG A 169 6.77 -21.28 -13.65
CA ARG A 169 6.84 -22.72 -13.90
C ARG A 169 8.03 -23.11 -14.80
N ASN A 170 8.32 -22.31 -15.81
CA ASN A 170 9.44 -22.57 -16.73
C ASN A 170 10.77 -21.98 -16.21
N GLY A 171 10.79 -21.38 -15.02
CA GLY A 171 11.98 -20.82 -14.38
C GLY A 171 12.54 -19.56 -15.04
N MET A 172 11.73 -18.87 -15.85
CA MET A 172 12.07 -17.56 -16.44
C MET A 172 12.00 -16.44 -15.40
N ASP A 173 11.04 -16.53 -14.50
CA ASP A 173 10.95 -15.73 -13.28
C ASP A 173 11.17 -16.69 -12.10
N ARG A 174 11.98 -16.29 -11.13
CA ARG A 174 12.28 -17.08 -9.92
C ARG A 174 11.97 -16.31 -8.66
N SER A 175 11.07 -15.33 -8.77
CA SER A 175 10.77 -14.47 -7.65
C SER A 175 10.11 -15.25 -6.52
N GLY A 176 10.38 -14.77 -5.32
CA GLY A 176 9.61 -15.07 -4.13
C GLY A 176 9.17 -13.78 -3.47
N SER A 177 8.36 -13.92 -2.42
CA SER A 177 7.99 -12.80 -1.58
C SER A 177 7.75 -13.26 -0.17
N THR A 178 8.21 -12.45 0.78
CA THR A 178 7.68 -12.47 2.13
C THR A 178 6.25 -11.92 2.13
N ALA A 179 5.53 -12.16 3.22
CA ALA A 179 4.30 -11.42 3.51
C ALA A 179 4.16 -11.24 5.02
N VAL A 180 4.06 -10.00 5.45
CA VAL A 180 3.62 -9.66 6.81
C VAL A 180 2.34 -8.84 6.73
N GLY A 181 1.36 -9.16 7.57
CA GLY A 181 0.06 -8.51 7.52
C GLY A 181 -0.67 -8.47 8.85
N VAL A 182 -1.67 -7.61 8.93
CA VAL A 182 -2.68 -7.64 9.98
C VAL A 182 -4.07 -7.65 9.35
N MET A 183 -4.92 -8.56 9.82
CA MET A 183 -6.35 -8.52 9.60
C MET A 183 -7.02 -8.04 10.89
N ILE A 184 -7.74 -6.92 10.82
CA ILE A 184 -8.32 -6.26 11.99
C ILE A 184 -9.83 -6.40 11.90
N SER A 185 -10.42 -7.12 12.86
CA SER A 185 -11.86 -7.21 13.05
C SER A 185 -12.33 -6.20 14.10
N PRO A 186 -13.65 -6.10 14.36
CA PRO A 186 -14.15 -5.29 15.47
C PRO A 186 -13.55 -5.66 16.83
N THR A 187 -13.13 -6.92 17.03
CA THR A 187 -12.72 -7.45 18.35
C THR A 187 -11.28 -7.96 18.41
N HIS A 188 -10.66 -8.31 17.28
CA HIS A 188 -9.34 -8.93 17.24
C HIS A 188 -8.42 -8.27 16.21
N ILE A 189 -7.13 -8.40 16.45
CA ILE A 189 -6.05 -8.15 15.48
C ILE A 189 -5.39 -9.50 15.23
N TYR A 190 -5.41 -9.96 13.98
CA TYR A 190 -4.73 -11.17 13.56
C TYR A 190 -3.43 -10.78 12.86
N PHE A 191 -2.31 -11.01 13.53
CA PHE A 191 -0.98 -10.85 12.95
C PHE A 191 -0.65 -12.07 12.11
N ILE A 192 -0.15 -11.83 10.90
CA ILE A 192 0.14 -12.84 9.89
C ILE A 192 1.58 -12.63 9.45
N ASN A 193 2.42 -13.66 9.55
CA ASN A 193 3.79 -13.59 9.06
C ASN A 193 4.21 -14.80 8.23
N CYS A 194 4.87 -14.56 7.11
CA CYS A 194 5.52 -15.55 6.27
C CYS A 194 6.79 -14.93 5.65
N GLY A 195 7.85 -14.87 6.44
CA GLY A 195 9.16 -14.39 6.02
C GLY A 195 9.84 -13.63 7.15
N ASP A 196 10.73 -12.71 6.80
CA ASP A 196 11.49 -11.85 7.72
C ASP A 196 11.09 -10.36 7.66
N SER A 197 10.06 -10.02 6.89
CA SER A 197 9.27 -8.83 7.19
C SER A 197 8.62 -8.96 8.57
N ARG A 198 8.30 -7.84 9.22
CA ARG A 198 7.85 -7.86 10.62
C ARG A 198 6.75 -6.83 10.89
N ALA A 199 5.82 -7.23 11.77
CA ALA A 199 4.76 -6.38 12.28
C ALA A 199 4.83 -6.30 13.80
N VAL A 200 4.59 -5.10 14.33
CA VAL A 200 4.72 -4.77 15.76
C VAL A 200 3.49 -4.00 16.22
N LEU A 201 2.90 -4.43 17.34
CA LEU A 201 1.83 -3.72 18.05
C LEU A 201 2.42 -2.84 19.16
N CYS A 202 2.08 -1.56 19.15
CA CYS A 202 2.31 -0.67 20.28
C CYS A 202 1.02 -0.51 21.11
N ARG A 203 1.15 -0.74 22.42
CA ARG A 203 0.08 -0.60 23.41
C ARG A 203 0.65 0.04 24.66
N ASN A 204 0.03 1.12 25.14
CA ASN A 204 0.46 1.87 26.32
C ASN A 204 1.94 2.30 26.29
N GLY A 205 2.37 2.84 25.14
CA GLY A 205 3.71 3.36 24.87
C GLY A 205 4.78 2.28 24.70
N GLN A 206 4.42 0.99 24.69
CA GLN A 206 5.37 -0.12 24.68
C GLN A 206 5.07 -1.11 23.56
N VAL A 207 6.11 -1.84 23.15
CA VAL A 207 5.98 -3.00 22.26
C VAL A 207 5.21 -4.10 23.00
N CYS A 208 3.97 -4.35 22.57
CA CYS A 208 3.08 -5.35 23.15
C CYS A 208 3.25 -6.73 22.48
N PHE A 209 3.47 -6.71 21.17
CA PHE A 209 3.61 -7.92 20.37
C PHE A 209 4.47 -7.62 19.14
N SER A 210 5.21 -8.64 18.67
CA SER A 210 5.94 -8.63 17.42
C SER A 210 5.82 -10.00 16.78
N THR A 211 5.66 -10.04 15.46
CA THR A 211 5.87 -11.28 14.70
C THR A 211 7.32 -11.76 14.83
N GLN A 212 7.55 -13.05 14.66
CA GLN A 212 8.89 -13.65 14.67
C GLN A 212 9.37 -13.89 13.23
N ASP A 213 10.59 -13.46 12.93
CA ASP A 213 11.17 -13.61 11.59
C ASP A 213 11.48 -15.08 11.27
N HIS A 214 11.11 -15.51 10.07
CA HIS A 214 11.42 -16.84 9.57
C HIS A 214 12.80 -16.89 8.89
N LYS A 215 13.85 -16.90 9.71
CA LYS A 215 15.25 -17.07 9.27
C LYS A 215 15.65 -18.57 9.29
N PRO A 216 16.54 -19.04 8.40
CA PRO A 216 17.06 -20.42 8.43
C PRO A 216 17.97 -20.68 9.63
N CYS A 217 17.64 -21.65 10.50
CA CYS A 217 18.39 -21.93 11.73
C CYS A 217 19.72 -22.68 11.54
N SER A 218 19.90 -23.47 10.46
CA SER A 218 21.17 -24.17 10.20
C SER A 218 21.34 -24.59 8.74
N VAL A 219 21.88 -23.72 7.88
CA VAL A 219 22.48 -24.11 6.60
C VAL A 219 23.46 -23.01 6.22
N MET A 220 24.71 -23.42 5.93
CA MET A 220 25.89 -22.60 5.61
C MET A 220 25.66 -21.07 5.63
N ILE A 221 25.89 -20.44 6.80
CA ILE A 221 25.83 -18.97 6.99
C ILE A 221 24.41 -18.38 6.82
N GLN A 222 23.44 -18.84 7.63
CA GLN A 222 22.07 -18.29 7.70
C GLN A 222 21.29 -18.29 6.37
N ARG A 223 21.67 -19.14 5.40
CA ARG A 223 21.02 -19.21 4.09
C ARG A 223 20.66 -20.65 3.72
N VAL A 224 19.46 -20.86 3.20
CA VAL A 224 19.05 -22.14 2.60
C VAL A 224 19.96 -22.43 1.41
N ASN A 225 20.71 -23.54 1.50
CA ASN A 225 21.74 -23.94 0.53
C ASN A 225 22.79 -22.86 0.20
N GLY A 226 23.01 -21.89 1.10
CA GLY A 226 23.95 -20.77 0.86
C GLY A 226 23.39 -19.64 -0.01
N SER A 227 22.13 -19.72 -0.46
CA SER A 227 21.53 -18.77 -1.41
C SER A 227 20.42 -17.91 -0.78
N LEU A 228 19.36 -18.52 -0.22
CA LEU A 228 18.17 -17.79 0.22
C LEU A 228 18.21 -17.49 1.72
N ALA A 229 17.95 -16.24 2.13
CA ALA A 229 18.07 -15.79 3.53
C ALA A 229 16.79 -15.98 4.37
N VAL A 230 15.70 -16.46 3.76
CA VAL A 230 14.42 -16.75 4.41
C VAL A 230 14.12 -18.25 4.41
N SER A 231 13.44 -18.73 5.45
CA SER A 231 12.98 -20.12 5.54
C SER A 231 11.50 -20.29 5.14
N ARG A 232 10.76 -19.19 5.01
CA ARG A 232 9.38 -19.16 4.53
C ARG A 232 9.16 -18.01 3.56
N ALA A 233 8.43 -18.29 2.49
CA ALA A 233 8.05 -17.33 1.45
C ALA A 233 6.97 -17.94 0.53
N LEU A 234 6.20 -17.07 -0.11
CA LEU A 234 5.42 -17.40 -1.31
C LEU A 234 6.35 -17.37 -2.53
N GLY A 235 6.06 -18.16 -3.58
CA GLY A 235 6.95 -18.29 -4.73
C GLY A 235 8.12 -19.24 -4.47
N ASP A 236 9.34 -18.89 -4.90
CA ASP A 236 10.57 -19.68 -4.64
C ASP A 236 10.45 -21.17 -5.05
N TYR A 237 9.84 -21.44 -6.20
CA TYR A 237 9.45 -22.82 -6.53
C TYR A 237 10.62 -23.78 -6.72
N ASP A 238 11.82 -23.29 -7.06
CA ASP A 238 13.07 -24.07 -7.09
C ASP A 238 13.34 -24.76 -5.73
N TYR A 239 12.87 -24.18 -4.62
CA TYR A 239 13.02 -24.70 -3.26
C TYR A 239 11.82 -25.56 -2.78
N LYS A 240 10.81 -25.74 -3.64
CA LYS A 240 9.54 -26.42 -3.33
C LYS A 240 9.29 -27.66 -4.20
N CYS A 241 10.37 -28.32 -4.62
CA CYS A 241 10.36 -29.51 -5.48
C CYS A 241 10.98 -30.76 -4.81
N VAL A 242 10.92 -30.87 -3.48
CA VAL A 242 11.40 -32.06 -2.77
C VAL A 242 10.37 -33.19 -2.89
N ASP A 243 10.75 -34.26 -3.58
CA ASP A 243 9.90 -35.44 -3.77
C ASP A 243 9.46 -36.07 -2.43
N GLY A 244 8.18 -36.43 -2.33
CA GLY A 244 7.62 -37.10 -1.16
C GLY A 244 7.38 -36.20 0.06
N LYS A 245 7.48 -34.86 -0.10
CA LYS A 245 7.19 -33.87 0.94
C LYS A 245 5.94 -33.06 0.60
N GLY A 246 5.11 -32.77 1.61
CA GLY A 246 3.97 -31.87 1.47
C GLY A 246 4.40 -30.41 1.20
N PRO A 247 3.47 -29.51 0.85
CA PRO A 247 3.79 -28.11 0.55
C PRO A 247 4.51 -27.37 1.68
N THR A 248 4.19 -27.70 2.94
CA THR A 248 4.77 -27.06 4.13
C THR A 248 6.02 -27.75 4.66
N GLU A 249 6.42 -28.86 4.04
CA GLU A 249 7.60 -29.66 4.40
C GLU A 249 8.75 -29.50 3.38
N GLN A 250 8.61 -28.51 2.49
CA GLN A 250 9.61 -28.13 1.49
C GLN A 250 10.80 -27.38 2.13
N LEU A 251 11.84 -27.08 1.34
CA LEU A 251 12.99 -26.31 1.84
C LEU A 251 12.60 -24.87 2.23
N VAL A 252 11.62 -24.30 1.52
CA VAL A 252 10.97 -23.03 1.82
C VAL A 252 9.48 -23.27 1.95
N SER A 253 8.90 -22.96 3.11
CA SER A 253 7.47 -23.19 3.36
C SER A 253 6.64 -21.95 3.04
N PRO A 254 5.47 -22.08 2.38
CA PRO A 254 4.51 -20.99 2.23
C PRO A 254 3.58 -20.82 3.45
N GLU A 255 3.72 -21.66 4.49
CA GLU A 255 2.81 -21.67 5.64
C GLU A 255 3.01 -20.44 6.54
N PRO A 256 1.97 -19.59 6.72
CA PRO A 256 2.07 -18.43 7.59
C PRO A 256 1.96 -18.84 9.06
N GLU A 257 2.56 -18.04 9.93
CA GLU A 257 2.21 -18.01 11.35
C GLU A 257 1.13 -16.96 11.60
N VAL A 258 0.12 -17.32 12.39
CA VAL A 258 -1.01 -16.45 12.70
C VAL A 258 -1.21 -16.35 14.20
N TYR A 259 -1.17 -15.12 14.72
CA TYR A 259 -1.40 -14.80 16.12
C TYR A 259 -2.61 -13.88 16.26
N GLU A 260 -3.61 -14.32 17.03
CA GLU A 260 -4.76 -13.51 17.40
C GLU A 260 -4.48 -12.73 18.69
N ILE A 261 -4.83 -11.44 18.69
CA ILE A 261 -4.77 -10.56 19.85
C ILE A 261 -6.12 -9.88 20.00
N LEU A 262 -6.69 -9.93 21.20
CA LEU A 262 -7.88 -9.14 21.53
C LEU A 262 -7.54 -7.66 21.51
N ARG A 263 -8.37 -6.88 20.81
CA ARG A 263 -8.28 -5.42 20.80
C ARG A 263 -8.53 -4.88 22.20
N ALA A 264 -7.82 -3.82 22.55
CA ALA A 264 -7.92 -3.14 23.83
C ALA A 264 -8.00 -1.63 23.61
N GLU A 265 -8.51 -0.88 24.59
CA GLU A 265 -8.61 0.58 24.49
C GLU A 265 -7.23 1.26 24.50
N GLU A 266 -6.23 0.58 25.06
CA GLU A 266 -4.85 1.03 25.15
C GLU A 266 -4.06 0.80 23.84
N ASP A 267 -4.67 0.17 22.83
CA ASP A 267 -4.05 -0.04 21.52
C ASP A 267 -3.78 1.29 20.80
N GLU A 268 -2.52 1.59 20.50
CA GLU A 268 -2.16 2.88 19.90
C GLU A 268 -1.98 2.77 18.39
N PHE A 269 -1.05 1.93 17.95
CA PHE A 269 -0.77 1.71 16.54
C PHE A 269 -0.11 0.36 16.26
N VAL A 270 -0.16 -0.05 14.99
CA VAL A 270 0.59 -1.17 14.43
C VAL A 270 1.53 -0.64 13.37
N VAL A 271 2.77 -1.13 13.36
CA VAL A 271 3.73 -0.94 12.28
C VAL A 271 3.92 -2.25 11.54
N LEU A 272 3.87 -2.23 10.21
CA LEU A 272 4.28 -3.32 9.34
C LEU A 272 5.41 -2.80 8.45
N ALA A 273 6.53 -3.52 8.35
CA ALA A 273 7.61 -3.14 7.46
C ALA A 273 8.45 -4.34 7.00
N CYS A 274 9.17 -4.16 5.89
CA CYS A 274 10.18 -5.11 5.40
C CYS A 274 11.50 -5.00 6.18
N ASP A 275 12.43 -5.92 5.94
CA ASP A 275 13.71 -5.98 6.67
C ASP A 275 14.60 -4.76 6.39
N GLY A 276 14.42 -4.07 5.26
CA GLY A 276 15.07 -2.78 4.97
C GLY A 276 14.87 -1.70 6.04
N ILE A 277 13.82 -1.81 6.86
CA ILE A 277 13.60 -1.00 8.07
C ILE A 277 14.19 -1.69 9.31
N TRP A 278 13.85 -2.96 9.53
CA TRP A 278 14.18 -3.71 10.75
C TRP A 278 15.66 -4.06 10.90
N ASP A 279 16.43 -4.04 9.81
CA ASP A 279 17.87 -4.25 9.82
C ASP A 279 18.63 -3.12 10.54
N VAL A 280 18.03 -1.93 10.63
CA VAL A 280 18.68 -0.72 11.17
C VAL A 280 17.94 -0.09 12.35
N MET A 281 16.75 -0.56 12.68
CA MET A 281 15.97 -0.13 13.84
C MET A 281 15.34 -1.32 14.55
N SER A 282 15.52 -1.42 15.86
CA SER A 282 14.84 -2.43 16.67
C SER A 282 13.34 -2.14 16.82
N ASN A 283 12.59 -3.12 17.33
CA ASN A 283 11.16 -2.95 17.62
C ASN A 283 10.91 -1.75 18.56
N GLU A 284 11.68 -1.65 19.64
CA GLU A 284 11.57 -0.59 20.64
C GLU A 284 11.99 0.76 20.06
N GLU A 285 13.14 0.83 19.37
CA GLU A 285 13.62 2.07 18.74
C GLU A 285 12.61 2.63 17.75
N LEU A 286 11.99 1.77 16.92
CA LEU A 286 11.00 2.21 15.94
C LEU A 286 9.70 2.65 16.60
N CYS A 287 9.20 1.93 17.60
CA CYS A 287 8.01 2.33 18.35
C CYS A 287 8.21 3.67 19.07
N GLU A 288 9.34 3.88 19.74
CA GLU A 288 9.67 5.15 20.39
C GLU A 288 9.78 6.29 19.36
N PHE A 289 10.43 6.03 18.22
CA PHE A 289 10.56 7.02 17.16
C PHE A 289 9.19 7.42 16.60
N VAL A 290 8.35 6.45 16.23
CA VAL A 290 6.99 6.70 15.72
C VAL A 290 6.15 7.48 16.74
N ASN A 291 6.17 7.09 18.02
CA ASN A 291 5.51 7.85 19.08
C ASN A 291 5.95 9.32 19.10
N SER A 292 7.26 9.57 19.10
CA SER A 292 7.79 10.95 19.08
C SER A 292 7.39 11.74 17.83
N ARG A 293 7.14 11.06 16.70
CA ARG A 293 6.70 11.70 15.44
C ARG A 293 5.20 11.98 15.44
N LEU A 294 4.40 11.10 16.04
CA LEU A 294 2.96 11.28 16.20
C LEU A 294 2.62 12.42 17.17
N GLU A 295 3.49 12.71 18.15
CA GLU A 295 3.35 13.90 19.01
C GLU A 295 3.46 15.23 18.25
N VAL A 296 4.19 15.25 17.13
CA VAL A 296 4.46 16.48 16.36
C VAL A 296 3.68 16.57 15.05
N SER A 297 3.13 15.46 14.56
CA SER A 297 2.43 15.39 13.27
C SER A 297 1.34 14.33 13.29
N ASP A 298 0.12 14.72 12.90
CA ASP A 298 -0.96 13.77 12.65
C ASP A 298 -0.96 13.24 11.20
N ASP A 299 -0.11 13.77 10.32
CA ASP A 299 0.09 13.25 8.96
C ASP A 299 0.91 11.95 8.99
N LEU A 300 0.21 10.82 8.79
CA LEU A 300 0.79 9.49 8.86
C LEU A 300 1.69 9.16 7.66
N GLU A 301 1.48 9.78 6.48
CA GLU A 301 2.39 9.61 5.34
C GLU A 301 3.74 10.25 5.67
N ASN A 302 3.70 11.44 6.24
CA ASN A 302 4.91 12.16 6.64
C ASN A 302 5.66 11.44 7.77
N VAL A 303 4.95 10.86 8.75
CA VAL A 303 5.57 9.99 9.76
C VAL A 303 6.27 8.78 9.11
N CYS A 304 5.62 8.12 8.15
CA CYS A 304 6.21 7.01 7.40
C CYS A 304 7.44 7.45 6.60
N ASN A 305 7.38 8.60 5.92
CA ASN A 305 8.51 9.17 5.18
C ASN A 305 9.72 9.42 6.11
N TRP A 306 9.49 9.98 7.30
CA TRP A 306 10.53 10.19 8.29
C TRP A 306 11.17 8.88 8.76
N VAL A 307 10.40 7.81 8.93
CA VAL A 307 10.95 6.49 9.26
C VAL A 307 11.86 5.99 8.13
N VAL A 308 11.36 6.00 6.89
CA VAL A 308 12.09 5.51 5.71
C VAL A 308 13.38 6.30 5.50
N ASP A 309 13.33 7.64 5.57
CA ASP A 309 14.53 8.48 5.47
C ASP A 309 15.48 8.22 6.63
N THR A 310 14.99 8.05 7.86
CA THR A 310 15.84 7.75 9.02
C THR A 310 16.57 6.42 8.85
N CYS A 311 15.89 5.39 8.33
CA CYS A 311 16.50 4.08 8.05
C CYS A 311 17.57 4.16 6.95
N LEU A 312 17.30 4.94 5.88
CA LEU A 312 18.30 5.23 4.85
C LEU A 312 19.54 5.93 5.45
N HIS A 313 19.35 6.93 6.30
CA HIS A 313 20.44 7.65 6.96
C HIS A 313 21.21 6.78 7.99
N LYS A 314 20.54 5.81 8.61
CA LYS A 314 21.16 4.80 9.48
C LYS A 314 21.96 3.75 8.69
N GLY A 315 21.89 3.78 7.36
CA GLY A 315 22.72 2.96 6.48
C GLY A 315 22.00 1.78 5.85
N SER A 316 20.67 1.73 5.91
CA SER A 316 19.91 0.75 5.12
C SER A 316 20.19 0.96 3.63
N ARG A 317 20.45 -0.15 2.93
CA ARG A 317 20.73 -0.16 1.49
C ARG A 317 19.67 -0.93 0.70
N ASP A 318 18.54 -1.21 1.33
CA ASP A 318 17.49 -2.00 0.73
C ASP A 318 16.35 -1.16 0.15
N ASN A 319 15.40 -1.85 -0.50
CA ASN A 319 14.03 -1.36 -0.62
C ASN A 319 13.44 -1.20 0.79
N MET A 320 12.58 -0.21 0.97
CA MET A 320 11.98 0.08 2.26
C MET A 320 10.50 0.36 2.06
N SER A 321 9.66 -0.41 2.73
CA SER A 321 8.21 -0.22 2.79
C SER A 321 7.73 -0.29 4.24
N ILE A 322 6.88 0.66 4.61
CA ILE A 322 6.25 0.73 5.93
C ILE A 322 4.77 1.08 5.80
N VAL A 323 3.93 0.41 6.59
CA VAL A 323 2.53 0.76 6.83
C VAL A 323 2.37 1.05 8.32
N LEU A 324 1.89 2.25 8.65
CA LEU A 324 1.53 2.67 10.01
C LEU A 324 0.01 2.73 10.12
N VAL A 325 -0.56 1.93 11.03
CA VAL A 325 -2.00 1.89 11.30
C VAL A 325 -2.26 2.38 12.72
N CYS A 326 -2.81 3.58 12.88
CA CYS A 326 -3.25 4.09 14.17
C CYS A 326 -4.62 3.50 14.55
N LEU A 327 -4.66 2.86 15.73
CA LEU A 327 -5.82 2.17 16.29
C LEU A 327 -6.62 3.05 17.26
N GLN A 328 -5.96 4.03 17.87
CA GLN A 328 -6.61 5.02 18.72
C GLN A 328 -7.33 6.09 17.90
N ILE A 329 -8.63 6.21 18.15
CA ILE A 329 -9.38 7.43 17.89
C ILE A 329 -8.81 8.48 18.85
N LEU A 330 -8.19 9.54 18.32
CA LEU A 330 -7.67 10.66 19.13
C LEU A 330 -8.75 11.06 20.17
N GLU A 331 -8.39 11.34 21.42
CA GLU A 331 -9.38 11.71 22.46
C GLU A 331 -10.33 12.83 21.99
N LEU A 332 -9.80 13.75 21.18
CA LEU A 332 -10.56 14.78 20.49
C LEU A 332 -11.67 14.21 19.61
N ASP A 333 -11.40 13.16 18.84
CA ASP A 333 -12.40 12.50 18.00
C ASP A 333 -13.46 11.83 18.85
N LYS A 334 -13.08 11.08 19.90
CA LYS A 334 -14.05 10.50 20.86
C LYS A 334 -14.92 11.59 21.50
N HIS A 335 -14.31 12.72 21.85
CA HIS A 335 -15.01 13.89 22.38
C HIS A 335 -16.00 14.46 21.36
N LEU A 336 -15.55 14.74 20.12
CA LEU A 336 -16.38 15.26 19.04
C LEU A 336 -17.55 14.31 18.72
N GLU A 337 -17.29 13.01 18.61
CA GLU A 337 -18.35 12.02 18.39
C GLU A 337 -19.41 12.06 19.50
N SER A 338 -18.97 12.13 20.75
CA SER A 338 -19.86 12.18 21.92
C SER A 338 -20.70 13.46 21.93
N ARG A 339 -20.10 14.60 21.59
CA ARG A 339 -20.81 15.89 21.47
C ARG A 339 -21.87 15.85 20.37
N VAL A 340 -21.56 15.26 19.21
CA VAL A 340 -22.53 15.07 18.11
C VAL A 340 -23.67 14.16 18.55
N LYS A 341 -23.36 13.00 19.17
CA LYS A 341 -24.35 12.03 19.67
C LYS A 341 -25.31 12.62 20.72
N VAL A 342 -24.79 13.36 21.71
CA VAL A 342 -25.62 14.01 22.75
C VAL A 342 -26.60 14.99 22.12
N ARG A 343 -26.15 15.76 21.15
CA ARG A 343 -26.97 16.80 20.52
C ARG A 343 -28.04 16.29 19.60
N GLN A 344 -27.77 15.18 18.91
CA GLN A 344 -28.81 14.49 18.15
C GLN A 344 -29.92 13.91 19.04
N LYS A 345 -29.63 13.64 20.32
CA LYS A 345 -30.64 13.14 21.29
C LYS A 345 -31.39 14.26 22.04
N SER A 346 -30.85 15.47 22.11
CA SER A 346 -31.41 16.58 22.90
C SER A 346 -32.28 17.56 22.11
N GLY A 347 -32.58 17.31 20.84
CA GLY A 347 -33.44 18.17 20.02
C GLY A 347 -34.92 17.88 20.25
N GLU A 348 -35.60 18.72 21.03
CA GLU A 348 -37.07 18.76 21.14
C GLU A 348 -37.76 19.54 19.99
N GLU A 349 -37.00 20.06 19.03
CA GLU A 349 -37.51 20.56 17.74
C GLU A 349 -36.61 20.00 16.63
N GLY A 350 -37.21 19.73 15.47
CA GLY A 350 -36.62 19.17 14.23
C GLY A 350 -35.10 18.97 14.15
N MET A 351 -34.71 17.78 13.70
CA MET A 351 -33.30 17.36 13.59
C MET A 351 -32.39 18.40 12.90
N PRO A 352 -31.38 18.95 13.61
CA PRO A 352 -30.52 20.00 13.06
C PRO A 352 -29.73 19.48 11.87
N ASP A 353 -29.53 20.32 10.85
CA ASP A 353 -28.65 19.99 9.73
C ASP A 353 -27.15 20.00 10.13
N LEU A 354 -26.29 19.44 9.27
CA LEU A 354 -24.84 19.36 9.53
C LEU A 354 -24.22 20.74 9.73
N ALA A 355 -24.69 21.78 9.03
CA ALA A 355 -24.17 23.14 9.16
C ALA A 355 -24.47 23.71 10.54
N HIS A 356 -25.66 23.43 11.08
CA HIS A 356 -26.06 23.79 12.43
C HIS A 356 -25.22 23.04 13.47
N VAL A 357 -25.01 21.73 13.29
CA VAL A 357 -24.13 20.94 14.18
C VAL A 357 -22.71 21.51 14.20
N MET A 358 -22.14 21.83 13.04
CA MET A 358 -20.81 22.46 12.92
C MET A 358 -20.75 23.83 13.59
N ARG A 359 -21.80 24.66 13.43
CA ARG A 359 -21.87 25.99 14.04
C ARG A 359 -21.88 25.90 15.57
N ILE A 360 -22.67 24.99 16.14
CA ILE A 360 -22.71 24.85 17.59
C ILE A 360 -21.37 24.28 18.13
N LEU A 361 -20.78 23.29 17.46
CA LEU A 361 -19.45 22.79 17.83
C LEU A 361 -18.38 23.88 17.73
N SER A 362 -18.47 24.79 16.76
CA SER A 362 -17.53 25.91 16.62
C SER A 362 -17.69 26.98 17.70
N ALA A 363 -18.88 27.09 18.29
CA ALA A 363 -19.15 27.98 19.41
C ALA A 363 -18.66 27.42 20.75
N GLU A 364 -18.25 26.14 20.78
CA GLU A 364 -17.59 25.55 21.94
C GLU A 364 -16.09 25.75 21.90
N ASN A 365 -15.52 25.98 23.08
CA ASN A 365 -14.08 26.00 23.23
C ASN A 365 -13.55 24.56 23.35
N ILE A 366 -13.52 23.83 22.23
CA ILE A 366 -13.04 22.45 22.16
C ILE A 366 -11.50 22.46 22.20
N PRO A 367 -10.86 21.90 23.24
CA PRO A 367 -9.40 21.90 23.35
C PRO A 367 -8.76 20.94 22.33
N ASN A 368 -7.49 21.14 22.03
CA ASN A 368 -6.64 20.24 21.22
C ASN A 368 -7.08 20.05 19.76
N LEU A 369 -7.86 20.97 19.18
CA LEU A 369 -8.17 20.98 17.75
C LEU A 369 -6.88 21.09 16.90
N PRO A 370 -6.86 20.52 15.67
CA PRO A 370 -5.70 20.61 14.78
C PRO A 370 -5.22 22.05 14.60
N PRO A 371 -3.91 22.33 14.76
CA PRO A 371 -3.37 23.67 14.59
C PRO A 371 -3.60 24.18 13.16
N GLY A 372 -4.00 25.45 13.02
CA GLY A 372 -4.35 26.07 11.73
C GLY A 372 -5.72 25.66 11.19
N GLY A 373 -6.04 24.36 11.17
CA GLY A 373 -7.31 23.82 10.65
C GLY A 373 -8.51 23.93 11.59
N GLY A 374 -8.28 23.96 12.91
CA GLY A 374 -9.34 24.04 13.92
C GLY A 374 -10.40 22.95 13.76
N LEU A 375 -11.67 23.29 14.02
CA LEU A 375 -12.79 22.36 13.86
C LEU A 375 -13.01 21.91 12.40
N ALA A 376 -12.67 22.76 11.42
CA ALA A 376 -12.82 22.42 10.01
C ALA A 376 -11.92 21.23 9.62
N GLY A 377 -10.73 21.11 10.21
CA GLY A 377 -9.84 19.96 10.05
C GLY A 377 -10.44 18.63 10.56
N LYS A 378 -11.51 18.69 11.38
CA LYS A 378 -12.22 17.52 11.91
C LYS A 378 -13.62 17.33 11.31
N ARG A 379 -13.97 18.08 10.25
CA ARG A 379 -15.29 18.02 9.60
C ARG A 379 -15.65 16.61 9.14
N ASN A 380 -14.72 15.88 8.53
CA ASN A 380 -14.98 14.53 8.02
C ASN A 380 -15.38 13.55 9.15
N VAL A 381 -14.79 13.70 10.33
CA VAL A 381 -15.14 12.89 11.52
C VAL A 381 -16.56 13.23 11.98
N ILE A 382 -16.87 14.52 12.07
CA ILE A 382 -18.19 15.03 12.50
C ILE A 382 -19.27 14.57 11.51
N GLU A 383 -19.01 14.69 10.21
CA GLU A 383 -19.91 14.29 9.13
C GLU A 383 -20.16 12.77 9.13
N ALA A 384 -19.13 11.94 9.28
CA ALA A 384 -19.30 10.50 9.37
C ALA A 384 -20.17 10.06 10.57
N VAL A 385 -20.05 10.74 11.71
CA VAL A 385 -20.92 10.49 12.87
C VAL A 385 -22.34 10.98 12.60
N TYR A 386 -22.48 12.19 12.05
CA TYR A 386 -23.77 12.78 11.74
C TYR A 386 -24.57 11.92 10.75
N SER A 387 -23.95 11.45 9.66
CA SER A 387 -24.59 10.60 8.65
C SER A 387 -25.00 9.24 9.20
N ARG A 388 -24.17 8.61 10.05
CA ARG A 388 -24.55 7.36 10.75
C ARG A 388 -25.77 7.52 11.64
N LEU A 389 -25.91 8.69 12.26
CA LEU A 389 -27.02 9.02 13.15
C LEU A 389 -28.23 9.60 12.39
N ASN A 390 -28.09 9.92 11.10
CA ASN A 390 -29.13 10.47 10.25
C ASN A 390 -29.18 9.83 8.83
N PRO A 391 -29.38 8.50 8.72
CA PRO A 391 -29.31 7.81 7.43
C PRO A 391 -30.45 8.16 6.46
N ASN A 392 -31.52 8.84 6.89
CA ASN A 392 -32.74 9.04 6.10
C ASN A 392 -32.91 10.45 5.48
N LYS A 393 -31.92 11.37 5.60
CA LYS A 393 -32.10 12.77 5.16
C LYS A 393 -31.86 13.01 3.66
N ASP A 394 -31.44 12.02 2.89
CA ASP A 394 -31.26 12.17 1.43
C ASP A 394 -32.59 12.25 0.66
N ASN A 395 -33.75 12.21 1.33
CA ASN A 395 -35.06 12.23 0.67
C ASN A 395 -35.97 13.43 1.03
N ASP A 396 -35.62 14.25 2.02
CA ASP A 396 -36.46 15.37 2.48
C ASP A 396 -35.66 16.68 2.51
N GLY A 397 -35.50 17.30 1.33
CA GLY A 397 -34.83 18.59 1.22
C GLY A 397 -34.43 19.02 -0.20
N ALA A 398 -35.15 18.57 -1.23
CA ALA A 398 -34.97 19.06 -2.60
C ALA A 398 -36.02 20.15 -2.90
N SER A 399 -35.89 21.31 -2.28
CA SER A 399 -36.54 22.52 -2.75
C SER A 399 -35.74 23.72 -2.29
N GLU A 400 -35.27 24.50 -3.27
CA GLU A 400 -34.56 25.79 -3.15
C GLU A 400 -33.04 25.69 -2.93
N GLU A 401 -32.33 25.17 -3.95
CA GLU A 401 -31.00 25.63 -4.46
C GLU A 401 -30.36 24.58 -5.41
N ALA A 402 -31.17 23.92 -6.25
CA ALA A 402 -30.71 22.90 -7.18
C ALA A 402 -30.95 23.30 -8.63
N GLU A 403 -30.11 24.19 -9.17
CA GLU A 403 -29.93 24.30 -10.63
C GLU A 403 -28.48 24.25 -11.12
N GLU A 404 -27.45 24.12 -10.26
CA GLU A 404 -26.05 24.00 -10.75
C GLU A 404 -25.23 22.78 -10.29
N SER A 405 -25.69 21.94 -9.36
CA SER A 405 -24.83 20.86 -8.79
C SER A 405 -25.13 19.43 -9.29
N GLY A 406 -26.25 19.21 -10.00
CA GLY A 406 -26.72 17.86 -10.39
C GLY A 406 -25.85 17.13 -11.42
N SER A 407 -24.99 17.85 -12.15
CA SER A 407 -24.06 17.26 -13.12
C SER A 407 -22.76 16.76 -12.47
N GLN A 408 -22.25 17.48 -11.46
CA GLN A 408 -20.98 17.15 -10.83
C GLN A 408 -21.08 15.91 -9.93
N GLY A 409 -22.17 15.74 -9.17
CA GLY A 409 -22.35 14.57 -8.30
C GLY A 409 -22.42 13.25 -9.08
N LYS A 410 -23.11 13.26 -10.24
CA LYS A 410 -23.16 12.10 -11.15
C LYS A 410 -21.82 11.82 -11.82
N LEU A 411 -21.05 12.87 -12.13
CA LEU A 411 -19.70 12.72 -12.70
C LEU A 411 -18.72 12.14 -11.67
N VAL A 412 -18.78 12.58 -10.41
CA VAL A 412 -17.93 12.09 -9.33
C VAL A 412 -18.22 10.62 -9.02
N GLU A 413 -19.49 10.21 -8.98
CA GLU A 413 -19.86 8.82 -8.75
C GLU A 413 -19.52 7.93 -9.97
N ALA A 414 -19.70 8.43 -11.19
CA ALA A 414 -19.26 7.74 -12.40
C ALA A 414 -17.73 7.58 -12.44
N LEU A 415 -16.97 8.61 -12.04
CA LEU A 415 -15.51 8.57 -11.92
C LEU A 415 -15.06 7.61 -10.82
N ARG A 416 -15.80 7.53 -9.70
CA ARG A 416 -15.55 6.59 -8.61
C ARG A 416 -15.78 5.15 -9.04
N GLN A 417 -16.88 4.86 -9.74
CA GLN A 417 -17.14 3.53 -10.30
C GLN A 417 -16.15 3.16 -11.42
N MET A 418 -15.76 4.09 -12.28
CA MET A 418 -14.68 3.88 -13.25
C MET A 418 -13.36 3.54 -12.55
N ARG A 419 -13.06 4.22 -11.44
CA ARG A 419 -11.83 4.01 -10.65
C ARG A 419 -11.78 2.62 -10.03
N VAL A 420 -12.93 2.12 -9.57
CA VAL A 420 -13.09 0.78 -9.00
C VAL A 420 -13.00 -0.30 -10.09
N ASN A 421 -13.61 -0.08 -11.26
CA ASN A 421 -13.73 -1.09 -12.31
C ASN A 421 -12.48 -1.23 -13.22
N HIS A 422 -11.58 -0.24 -13.26
CA HIS A 422 -10.45 -0.21 -14.21
C HIS A 422 -9.06 0.03 -13.57
N ARG A 423 -8.84 -0.52 -12.37
CA ARG A 423 -7.57 -0.42 -11.62
C ARG A 423 -6.34 -0.67 -12.50
N GLY A 424 -5.57 0.40 -12.78
CA GLY A 424 -4.28 0.34 -13.48
C GLY A 424 -4.25 0.76 -14.95
N ASN A 425 -5.40 0.82 -15.66
CA ASN A 425 -5.45 1.15 -17.10
C ASN A 425 -6.01 2.56 -17.40
N TYR A 426 -5.88 3.49 -16.44
CA TYR A 426 -6.48 4.83 -16.53
C TYR A 426 -6.06 5.61 -17.77
N ARG A 427 -4.80 5.49 -18.16
CA ARG A 427 -4.24 6.24 -19.30
C ARG A 427 -4.82 5.77 -20.64
N GLN A 428 -4.90 4.45 -20.84
CA GLN A 428 -5.39 3.87 -22.10
C GLN A 428 -6.88 4.14 -22.31
N LEU A 429 -7.68 4.03 -21.23
CA LEU A 429 -9.12 4.32 -21.27
C LEU A 429 -9.41 5.81 -21.52
N LEU A 430 -8.62 6.72 -20.93
CA LEU A 430 -8.73 8.15 -21.19
C LEU A 430 -8.37 8.49 -22.64
N GLU A 431 -7.33 7.88 -23.20
CA GLU A 431 -6.93 8.07 -24.59
C GLU A 431 -8.02 7.55 -25.56
N GLU A 432 -8.63 6.39 -25.28
CA GLU A 432 -9.75 5.86 -26.08
C GLU A 432 -11.00 6.73 -26.01
N MET A 433 -11.37 7.22 -24.82
CA MET A 433 -12.52 8.11 -24.66
C MET A 433 -12.29 9.48 -25.31
N LEU A 434 -11.09 10.05 -25.19
CA LEU A 434 -10.73 11.31 -25.84
C LEU A 434 -10.73 11.18 -27.37
N THR A 435 -10.31 10.02 -27.89
CA THR A 435 -10.35 9.73 -29.33
C THR A 435 -11.80 9.60 -29.82
N SER A 436 -12.64 8.90 -29.06
CA SER A 436 -14.07 8.75 -29.36
C SER A 436 -14.83 10.08 -29.30
N TYR A 437 -14.51 10.94 -28.33
CA TYR A 437 -15.09 12.28 -28.22
C TYR A 437 -14.67 13.20 -29.36
N ARG A 438 -13.41 13.13 -29.81
CA ARG A 438 -12.92 13.89 -30.96
C ARG A 438 -13.59 13.44 -32.27
N LEU A 439 -13.83 12.14 -32.45
CA LEU A 439 -14.56 11.60 -33.60
C LEU A 439 -16.02 12.06 -33.62
N ALA A 440 -16.72 11.98 -32.48
CA ALA A 440 -18.11 12.42 -32.37
C ALA A 440 -18.30 13.93 -32.61
N LYS A 441 -17.27 14.74 -32.32
CA LYS A 441 -17.30 16.19 -32.57
C LYS A 441 -17.03 16.55 -34.04
N VAL A 442 -16.30 15.70 -34.76
CA VAL A 442 -16.05 15.84 -36.20
C VAL A 442 -17.27 15.39 -37.02
N GLU A 443 -18.01 14.38 -36.54
CA GLU A 443 -19.25 13.90 -37.20
C GLU A 443 -20.48 14.77 -36.90
N GLY A 444 -20.44 15.62 -35.87
CA GLY A 444 -21.53 16.52 -35.49
C GLY A 444 -21.62 17.84 -36.28
N GLU A 445 -20.63 18.16 -37.13
CA GLU A 445 -20.63 19.38 -37.95
C GLU A 445 -21.18 19.18 -39.38
N GLU A 446 -21.60 17.97 -39.76
CA GLU A 446 -22.25 17.71 -41.05
C GLU A 446 -23.68 17.16 -40.92
N SER A 447 -24.68 18.05 -40.86
CA SER A 447 -25.96 17.80 -41.53
C SER A 447 -26.82 19.04 -41.77
N PRO A 448 -27.66 19.04 -42.82
CA PRO A 448 -28.03 20.24 -43.57
C PRO A 448 -29.32 20.92 -43.11
N ALA A 449 -29.44 22.16 -43.56
CA ALA A 449 -30.51 23.12 -43.36
C ALA A 449 -31.93 22.62 -43.69
N GLY A 450 -32.88 23.00 -42.81
CA GLY A 450 -34.31 23.17 -43.13
C GLY A 450 -34.61 24.57 -43.69
N PRO A 451 -35.79 24.76 -44.30
CA PRO A 451 -35.91 25.54 -45.54
C PRO A 451 -36.07 27.05 -45.37
N ALA A 452 -35.69 27.72 -46.45
CA ALA A 452 -35.57 29.15 -46.66
C ALA A 452 -36.89 29.95 -46.54
N ALA A 453 -36.76 31.17 -46.03
CA ALA A 453 -37.63 32.29 -46.34
C ALA A 453 -36.75 33.47 -46.83
N ALA A 454 -36.96 33.83 -48.11
CA ALA A 454 -36.98 35.17 -48.74
C ALA A 454 -36.43 36.37 -47.92
N THR A 455 -35.73 37.39 -48.43
CA THR A 455 -35.44 37.93 -49.78
C THR A 455 -34.57 39.19 -49.59
N ALA A 456 -33.93 39.67 -50.68
CA ALA A 456 -33.45 41.05 -50.92
C ALA A 456 -32.09 41.46 -50.29
N SER A 457 -31.01 41.51 -51.09
CA SER A 457 -30.43 42.69 -51.78
C SER A 457 -29.65 43.61 -50.82
N SER A 458 -28.47 44.17 -51.08
CA SER A 458 -27.55 44.32 -52.22
C SER A 458 -26.40 45.22 -51.73
N ASN A 459 -25.24 45.19 -52.40
CA ASN A 459 -24.19 46.24 -52.46
C ASN A 459 -23.22 46.34 -51.26
N SER A 460 -21.93 45.97 -51.45
CA SER A 460 -20.77 46.81 -51.83
C SER A 460 -20.40 47.83 -50.75
N ASP A 461 -19.17 48.04 -50.29
CA ASP A 461 -17.89 48.10 -51.00
C ASP A 461 -16.73 48.23 -49.97
N ALA A 462 -15.52 48.17 -50.50
CA ALA A 462 -14.17 48.10 -49.94
C ALA A 462 -13.73 49.04 -48.78
N GLY A 463 -12.61 48.68 -48.13
CA GLY A 463 -11.72 49.65 -47.45
C GLY A 463 -10.73 49.07 -46.43
N ASN A 464 -9.46 48.93 -46.83
CA ASN A 464 -8.31 48.39 -46.09
C ASN A 464 -7.82 49.28 -44.89
N PRO A 465 -6.86 48.79 -44.06
CA PRO A 465 -6.54 49.30 -42.71
C PRO A 465 -5.36 50.27 -42.65
N VAL A 466 -5.21 51.00 -41.55
CA VAL A 466 -3.96 51.70 -41.18
C VAL A 466 -3.72 51.64 -39.67
N ALA A 467 -2.46 51.35 -39.32
CA ALA A 467 -1.87 51.29 -37.99
C ALA A 467 -1.42 52.67 -37.47
N VAL A 468 -1.37 52.85 -36.14
CA VAL A 468 -0.55 53.84 -35.40
C VAL A 468 -0.24 53.21 -34.02
N GLN A 469 0.99 52.78 -33.70
CA GLN A 469 2.24 53.48 -33.33
C GLN A 469 2.31 53.96 -31.85
N GLU A 470 3.16 53.25 -31.10
CA GLU A 470 4.14 53.66 -30.06
C GLU A 470 3.79 54.67 -28.95
N ARG A 471 4.15 54.30 -27.71
CA ARG A 471 5.13 55.09 -26.92
C ARG A 471 5.80 54.31 -25.78
N HIS A 472 7.11 54.47 -25.73
CA HIS A 472 8.10 54.05 -24.72
C HIS A 472 7.90 54.66 -23.34
N THR A 473 8.36 53.96 -22.29
CA THR A 473 9.32 54.48 -21.29
C THR A 473 10.11 53.35 -20.62
N GLU A 474 11.44 53.41 -20.75
CA GLU A 474 12.43 52.67 -19.96
C GLU A 474 12.73 53.38 -18.63
N SER A 475 13.13 52.65 -17.60
CA SER A 475 14.36 52.93 -16.82
C SER A 475 14.67 51.78 -15.86
N GLY A 476 15.91 51.32 -15.93
CA GLY A 476 16.48 50.20 -15.16
C GLY A 476 17.10 50.60 -13.80
N PRO A 477 17.87 49.68 -13.19
CA PRO A 477 18.02 49.54 -11.74
C PRO A 477 19.31 50.15 -11.19
N ALA A 478 19.40 50.27 -9.85
CA ALA A 478 20.65 50.54 -9.14
C ALA A 478 20.78 49.61 -7.93
N GLU A 479 21.96 49.00 -7.85
CA GLU A 479 22.45 48.07 -6.83
C GLU A 479 23.47 48.79 -5.93
N LEU A 480 23.87 48.11 -4.84
CA LEU A 480 25.03 48.30 -3.95
C LEU A 480 24.89 49.28 -2.76
N ASP A 481 24.89 48.72 -1.55
CA ASP A 481 26.08 48.49 -0.70
C ASP A 481 25.76 48.56 0.81
N SER A 482 26.42 47.69 1.57
CA SER A 482 26.34 47.52 3.04
C SER A 482 27.42 48.40 3.74
N PRO A 483 27.75 48.32 5.06
CA PRO A 483 27.16 47.61 6.20
C PRO A 483 27.04 48.46 7.51
N LYS A 484 26.20 48.03 8.45
CA LYS A 484 26.48 47.89 9.91
C LYS A 484 25.26 47.42 10.68
#